data_AF-A0A5C6EQR5-F1
#
_entry.id   AF-A0A5C6EQR5-F1
#
_cell.length_a   1.000
_cell.length_b   1.000
_cell.length_c   1.000
_cell.angle_alpha   90.00
_cell.angle_beta   90.00
_cell.angle_gamma   90.00
#
_symmetry.space_group_name_H-M   'P 1'
#
loop_
_entity.id
_entity.type
_entity.pdbx_description
1 polymer ?
#
loop_
_entity_poly.entity_id
_entity_poly.type
_entity_poly.pdbx_seq_one_letter_code
_entity_poly.pdbx_strand_id
1 'polypeptide(L)'
;MLRNVSLVLIVFSSLLVSTSILIADDLESSSIEPSIVASAIQSDFEGDERLAVGSLKVEMNGGLVTLSGQVDSLQDKNLASRIAKRTLGVEAVLNQILVRTSDRPDDAIRKDVLKVLHITDSVDKPQIVVDVTAGEVAMTGKVDSLSEKRIAEFTASGVRGVTNVVNQMTVNLLTPRSDQQLREEVNALLVQSVYLDDADVEVNVQDHIAMLSGKVSTAEMKDRLEEVAEVRGIKKVDVSRVEVDPSSADGTRRKSRYADVTDEKISDALLRVLHADPVVFGEADAISASVDSGIVTLTGSVTRLRIKEKSERLAMDVIGVQQVSNELKIEFSDRSPSDSDIIRETQEAVRLSAYLDRRDVRVHCQRAHVSLYGIVESETEKQIAGWLAGGVTGVVHVNNSLAVENNWKEKSDKKIKEDLERKLKFALFDTSNQIEVTVENGVAILRGEVDTWRQWQAVLDLTVEAGAKHPHSLINVRYHPPHGASRIYVPR
;
A
#
# COMPACT_ATOMS: atom_id res chain seq x y z
N MET A 1 70.89 -22.69 32.68
CA MET A 1 70.53 -22.22 34.02
C MET A 1 70.45 -20.71 33.98
N LEU A 2 69.28 -20.14 34.29
CA LEU A 2 68.90 -18.71 34.47
C LEU A 2 67.42 -18.62 34.02
N ARG A 3 66.44 -17.99 34.68
CA ARG A 3 66.07 -17.69 36.08
C ARG A 3 64.97 -16.62 35.94
N ASN A 4 63.72 -16.96 36.26
CA ASN A 4 62.57 -16.10 35.98
C ASN A 4 62.45 -14.86 36.90
N VAL A 5 62.09 -13.72 36.31
CA VAL A 5 61.29 -12.59 36.85
C VAL A 5 60.61 -12.00 35.58
N SER A 6 59.27 -11.97 35.42
CA SER A 6 58.30 -10.96 35.93
C SER A 6 58.76 -9.50 35.70
N LEU A 7 57.94 -8.52 35.32
CA LEU A 7 56.48 -8.38 35.08
C LEU A 7 56.34 -7.28 33.96
N VAL A 8 55.22 -6.88 33.34
CA VAL A 8 53.75 -6.94 33.58
C VAL A 8 53.03 -6.92 32.21
N LEU A 9 51.77 -7.37 32.14
CA LEU A 9 50.80 -6.86 31.16
C LEU A 9 49.44 -6.61 31.84
N ILE A 10 48.88 -5.40 31.71
CA ILE A 10 47.58 -5.05 32.31
C ILE A 10 46.48 -5.31 31.29
N VAL A 11 45.59 -6.25 31.59
CA VAL A 11 44.36 -6.48 30.82
C VAL A 11 43.27 -5.58 31.40
N PHE A 12 42.87 -4.55 30.65
CA PHE A 12 41.67 -3.77 30.95
C PHE A 12 40.42 -4.60 30.58
N SER A 13 39.63 -5.01 31.57
CA SER A 13 38.31 -5.59 31.34
C SER A 13 37.28 -4.49 31.09
N SER A 14 37.13 -4.07 29.84
CA SER A 14 36.03 -3.18 29.42
C SER A 14 34.71 -3.96 29.46
N LEU A 15 33.94 -3.78 30.53
CA LEU A 15 32.65 -4.41 30.72
C LEU A 15 31.60 -3.79 29.77
N LEU A 16 31.43 -4.39 28.58
CA LEU A 16 30.35 -4.06 27.67
C LEU A 16 29.02 -4.54 28.26
N VAL A 17 28.28 -3.63 28.89
CA VAL A 17 26.89 -3.85 29.29
C VAL A 17 26.02 -3.74 28.04
N SER A 18 25.89 -4.86 27.32
CA SER A 18 24.87 -5.01 26.27
C SER A 18 23.49 -5.03 26.94
N THR A 19 22.74 -3.93 26.82
CA THR A 19 21.32 -3.89 27.19
C THR A 19 20.50 -4.62 26.14
N SER A 20 20.59 -5.95 26.15
CA SER A 20 19.72 -6.83 25.36
C SER A 20 18.28 -6.62 25.83
N ILE A 21 17.40 -6.15 24.93
CA ILE A 21 15.99 -6.00 25.23
C ILE A 21 15.35 -7.40 25.18
N LEU A 22 15.25 -8.04 26.35
CA LEU A 22 14.42 -9.23 26.54
C LEU A 22 12.94 -8.83 26.49
N ILE A 23 12.33 -8.92 25.31
CA ILE A 23 10.87 -8.83 25.14
C ILE A 23 10.25 -10.19 25.51
N ALA A 24 10.41 -10.59 26.78
CA ALA A 24 10.01 -11.91 27.29
C ALA A 24 9.91 -11.93 28.83
N ASP A 25 9.07 -11.07 29.42
CA ASP A 25 8.26 -11.33 30.63
C ASP A 25 7.54 -10.04 31.08
N ASP A 26 6.43 -9.72 30.39
CA ASP A 26 5.22 -9.17 31.03
C ASP A 26 4.08 -9.12 29.99
N LEU A 27 3.22 -10.14 30.01
CA LEU A 27 1.97 -10.20 29.25
C LEU A 27 0.77 -10.35 30.19
N GLU A 28 0.76 -9.58 31.29
CA GLU A 28 -0.51 -9.05 31.77
C GLU A 28 -1.14 -8.19 30.66
N SER A 29 -2.47 -8.13 30.60
CA SER A 29 -3.23 -7.46 29.53
C SER A 29 -3.18 -5.94 29.67
N SER A 30 -1.99 -5.37 29.49
CA SER A 30 -1.74 -3.93 29.46
C SER A 30 -2.35 -3.30 28.20
N SER A 31 -3.61 -2.89 28.32
CA SER A 31 -4.26 -2.01 27.34
C SER A 31 -3.36 -0.81 27.05
N ILE A 32 -2.89 -0.68 25.81
CA ILE A 32 -1.96 0.40 25.45
C ILE A 32 -2.64 1.73 25.69
N GLU A 33 -2.07 2.52 26.61
CA GLU A 33 -2.58 3.84 26.98
C GLU A 33 -2.90 4.68 25.73
N PRO A 34 -4.15 5.17 25.55
CA PRO A 34 -4.55 5.90 24.34
C PRO A 34 -3.69 7.14 24.07
N SER A 35 -3.11 7.73 25.11
CA SER A 35 -2.15 8.83 25.00
C SER A 35 -0.87 8.45 24.26
N ILE A 36 -0.39 7.20 24.40
CA ILE A 36 0.81 6.69 23.71
C ILE A 36 0.50 6.43 22.24
N VAL A 37 -0.65 5.81 21.94
CA VAL A 37 -1.11 5.57 20.55
C VAL A 37 -1.31 6.90 19.82
N ALA A 38 -2.02 7.85 20.42
CA ALA A 38 -2.20 9.19 19.85
C ALA A 38 -0.85 9.91 19.61
N SER A 39 0.09 9.81 20.56
CA SER A 39 1.44 10.37 20.41
C SER A 39 2.25 9.71 19.29
N ALA A 40 2.05 8.41 19.05
CA ALA A 40 2.70 7.67 17.97
C ALA A 40 2.16 8.09 16.59
N ILE A 41 0.85 8.28 16.44
CA ILE A 41 0.24 8.78 15.19
C ILE A 41 0.66 10.24 14.94
N GLN A 42 0.65 11.08 15.99
CA GLN A 42 1.12 12.47 15.90
C GLN A 42 2.60 12.53 15.47
N SER A 43 3.46 11.67 16.04
CA SER A 43 4.87 11.54 15.65
C SER A 43 5.06 11.04 14.21
N ASP A 44 4.11 10.28 13.67
CA ASP A 44 4.12 9.86 12.26
C ASP A 44 3.67 10.99 11.33
N PHE A 45 2.68 11.79 11.71
CA PHE A 45 2.29 12.99 10.94
C PHE A 45 3.39 14.06 10.92
N GLU A 46 4.11 14.24 12.03
CA GLU A 46 5.27 15.14 12.12
C GLU A 46 6.52 14.60 11.39
N GLY A 47 6.55 13.29 11.09
CA GLY A 47 7.60 12.64 10.33
C GLY A 47 7.32 12.51 8.83
N ASP A 48 6.07 12.64 8.40
CA ASP A 48 5.65 12.59 7.00
C ASP A 48 5.72 13.99 6.35
N GLU A 49 6.45 14.11 5.25
CA GLU A 49 6.75 15.39 4.60
C GLU A 49 5.51 16.13 4.08
N ARG A 50 4.42 15.41 3.78
CA ARG A 50 3.16 15.97 3.28
C ARG A 50 2.25 16.39 4.43
N LEU A 51 2.24 15.62 5.52
CA LEU A 51 1.38 15.88 6.67
C LEU A 51 1.97 16.91 7.64
N ALA A 52 3.30 17.00 7.76
CA ALA A 52 3.99 17.93 8.68
C ALA A 52 3.78 19.42 8.34
N VAL A 53 3.36 19.75 7.11
CA VAL A 53 2.96 21.11 6.68
C VAL A 53 1.55 21.46 7.18
N GLY A 54 0.73 20.45 7.49
CA GLY A 54 -0.58 20.62 8.10
C GLY A 54 -0.47 20.80 9.62
N SER A 55 -1.25 21.72 10.17
CA SER A 55 -1.43 21.83 11.63
C SER A 55 -2.37 20.74 12.12
N LEU A 56 -1.93 19.48 12.02
CA LEU A 56 -2.69 18.30 12.39
C LEU A 56 -2.62 18.03 13.89
N LYS A 57 -3.75 17.57 14.44
CA LYS A 57 -3.89 17.15 15.83
C LYS A 57 -4.62 15.81 15.89
N VAL A 58 -3.99 14.86 16.58
CA VAL A 58 -4.58 13.57 16.96
C VAL A 58 -5.18 13.67 18.36
N GLU A 59 -6.42 13.19 18.52
CA GLU A 59 -7.04 12.89 19.81
C GLU A 59 -7.52 11.43 19.81
N MET A 60 -7.56 10.76 20.97
CA MET A 60 -8.00 9.37 21.08
C MET A 60 -8.79 9.12 22.37
N ASN A 61 -9.86 8.34 22.27
CA ASN A 61 -10.74 7.98 23.38
C ASN A 61 -11.29 6.56 23.18
N GLY A 62 -10.88 5.60 24.02
CA GLY A 62 -10.94 4.18 23.66
C GLY A 62 -10.15 3.93 22.36
N GLY A 63 -10.57 2.98 21.53
CA GLY A 63 -10.00 2.77 20.20
C GLY A 63 -10.42 3.79 19.13
N LEU A 64 -11.22 4.82 19.46
CA LEU A 64 -11.62 5.86 18.51
C LEU A 64 -10.57 6.98 18.47
N VAL A 65 -9.90 7.12 17.33
CA VAL A 65 -9.04 8.26 17.00
C VAL A 65 -9.87 9.34 16.30
N THR A 66 -9.76 10.59 16.74
CA THR A 66 -10.26 11.77 16.02
C THR A 66 -9.09 12.55 15.44
N LEU A 67 -9.13 12.80 14.13
CA LEU A 67 -8.12 13.58 13.41
C LEU A 67 -8.70 14.95 13.07
N SER A 68 -7.98 16.01 13.41
CA SER A 68 -8.39 17.40 13.13
C SER A 68 -7.21 18.23 12.64
N GLY A 69 -7.49 19.41 12.07
CA GLY A 69 -6.48 20.29 11.47
C GLY A 69 -6.80 20.63 10.02
N GLN A 70 -5.77 21.00 9.25
CA GLN A 70 -5.91 21.41 7.86
C GLN A 70 -4.76 20.88 6.99
N VAL A 71 -5.07 20.47 5.75
CA VAL A 71 -4.13 19.96 4.73
C VAL A 71 -4.39 20.59 3.35
N ASP A 72 -3.45 20.40 2.42
CA ASP A 72 -3.47 21.03 1.09
C ASP A 72 -4.20 20.20 0.02
N SER A 73 -4.37 18.88 0.20
CA SER A 73 -5.17 18.02 -0.69
C SER A 73 -6.08 17.03 0.03
N LEU A 74 -7.14 16.56 -0.64
CA LEU A 74 -8.02 15.52 -0.13
C LEU A 74 -7.31 14.17 0.04
N GLN A 75 -6.30 13.87 -0.78
CA GLN A 75 -5.50 12.65 -0.60
C GLN A 75 -4.56 12.72 0.61
N ASP A 76 -4.09 13.90 1.04
CA ASP A 76 -3.36 14.04 2.33
C ASP A 76 -4.29 13.77 3.52
N LYS A 77 -5.52 14.27 3.44
CA LYS A 77 -6.58 13.95 4.41
C LYS A 77 -6.84 12.43 4.48
N ASN A 78 -6.77 11.73 3.35
CA ASN A 78 -6.92 10.27 3.29
C ASN A 78 -5.66 9.53 3.79
N LEU A 79 -4.45 10.03 3.50
CA LEU A 79 -3.18 9.49 4.01
C LEU A 79 -3.12 9.55 5.55
N ALA A 80 -3.51 10.67 6.14
CA ALA A 80 -3.60 10.82 7.60
C ALA A 80 -4.56 9.78 8.23
N SER A 81 -5.64 9.42 7.53
CA SER A 81 -6.53 8.34 7.99
C SER A 81 -5.87 6.97 7.91
N ARG A 82 -5.13 6.67 6.83
CA ARG A 82 -4.42 5.40 6.65
C ARG A 82 -3.36 5.21 7.74
N ILE A 83 -2.51 6.22 7.95
CA ILE A 83 -1.47 6.22 9.00
C ILE A 83 -2.05 5.98 10.40
N ALA A 84 -3.24 6.53 10.70
CA ALA A 84 -3.96 6.20 11.92
C ALA A 84 -4.48 4.74 11.91
N LYS A 85 -5.15 4.29 10.84
CA LYS A 85 -5.80 2.96 10.76
C LYS A 85 -4.83 1.76 10.83
N ARG A 86 -3.58 1.91 10.38
CA ARG A 86 -2.52 0.88 10.54
C ARG A 86 -1.91 0.81 11.94
N THR A 87 -2.19 1.79 12.82
CA THR A 87 -1.57 1.85 14.15
C THR A 87 -2.33 0.94 15.11
N LEU A 88 -1.62 0.03 15.78
CA LEU A 88 -2.20 -0.85 16.81
C LEU A 88 -2.98 -0.06 17.88
N GLY A 89 -4.17 -0.56 18.23
CA GLY A 89 -5.07 0.05 19.20
C GLY A 89 -6.07 1.03 18.59
N VAL A 90 -6.00 1.29 17.28
CA VAL A 90 -7.01 2.08 16.56
C VAL A 90 -8.09 1.17 16.01
N GLU A 91 -9.28 1.24 16.61
CA GLU A 91 -10.50 0.54 16.17
C GLU A 91 -11.24 1.32 15.09
N ALA A 92 -11.23 2.66 15.18
CA ALA A 92 -11.95 3.55 14.28
C ALA A 92 -11.25 4.92 14.15
N VAL A 93 -11.46 5.59 13.01
CA VAL A 93 -10.89 6.92 12.72
C VAL A 93 -11.99 7.88 12.28
N LEU A 94 -12.24 8.92 13.08
CA LEU A 94 -13.12 10.05 12.78
C LEU A 94 -12.31 11.20 12.19
N ASN A 95 -12.30 11.30 10.85
CA ASN A 95 -11.47 12.27 10.14
C ASN A 95 -12.18 13.62 9.89
N GLN A 96 -11.94 14.57 10.78
CA GLN A 96 -12.43 15.95 10.73
C GLN A 96 -11.42 16.95 10.13
N ILE A 97 -10.33 16.47 9.52
CA ILE A 97 -9.36 17.34 8.83
C ILE A 97 -10.06 18.12 7.71
N LEU A 98 -9.74 19.40 7.58
CA LEU A 98 -10.21 20.28 6.51
C LEU A 98 -9.21 20.34 5.35
N VAL A 99 -9.68 20.28 4.11
CA VAL A 99 -8.85 20.55 2.92
C VAL A 99 -8.89 22.05 2.63
N ARG A 100 -7.75 22.67 2.30
CA ARG A 100 -7.71 24.08 1.89
C ARG A 100 -8.48 24.27 0.58
N THR A 101 -9.47 25.16 0.60
CA THR A 101 -10.14 25.65 -0.62
C THR A 101 -9.13 26.35 -1.53
N SER A 102 -9.17 26.07 -2.83
CA SER A 102 -8.29 26.71 -3.82
C SER A 102 -9.01 27.77 -4.63
N ASP A 103 -8.31 28.83 -5.05
CA ASP A 103 -8.84 29.87 -5.95
C ASP A 103 -9.05 29.40 -7.41
N ARG A 104 -9.05 28.08 -7.66
CA ARG A 104 -9.32 27.52 -8.99
C ARG A 104 -10.81 27.62 -9.29
N PRO A 105 -11.22 28.09 -10.48
CA PRO A 105 -12.63 28.06 -10.87
C PRO A 105 -13.10 26.61 -11.05
N ASP A 106 -14.31 26.31 -10.58
CA ASP A 106 -14.88 24.95 -10.54
C ASP A 106 -14.88 24.25 -11.91
N ASP A 107 -15.13 24.96 -13.02
CA ASP A 107 -15.06 24.37 -14.38
C ASP A 107 -13.65 23.87 -14.75
N ALA A 108 -12.59 24.53 -14.27
CA ALA A 108 -11.22 24.07 -14.48
C ALA A 108 -10.90 22.82 -13.64
N ILE A 109 -11.44 22.73 -12.41
CA ILE A 109 -11.34 21.52 -11.59
C ILE A 109 -12.11 20.38 -12.25
N ARG A 110 -13.36 20.63 -12.65
CA ARG A 110 -14.25 19.70 -13.36
C ARG A 110 -13.61 19.11 -14.62
N LYS A 111 -13.02 19.98 -15.45
CA LYS A 111 -12.31 19.60 -16.68
C LYS A 111 -11.09 18.71 -16.39
N ASP A 112 -10.34 19.03 -15.34
CA ASP A 112 -9.18 18.24 -14.93
C ASP A 112 -9.62 16.87 -14.36
N VAL A 113 -10.67 16.80 -13.53
CA VAL A 113 -11.24 15.53 -13.02
C VAL A 113 -11.69 14.62 -14.16
N LEU A 114 -12.52 15.14 -15.08
CA LEU A 114 -12.93 14.38 -16.28
C LEU A 114 -11.74 13.86 -17.09
N LYS A 115 -10.63 14.61 -17.11
CA LYS A 115 -9.42 14.24 -17.84
C LYS A 115 -8.58 13.17 -17.14
N VAL A 116 -8.36 13.26 -15.82
CA VAL A 116 -7.59 12.23 -15.09
C VAL A 116 -8.38 10.92 -15.01
N LEU A 117 -9.72 10.97 -14.91
CA LEU A 117 -10.58 9.78 -15.04
C LEU A 117 -10.36 9.07 -16.39
N HIS A 118 -10.39 9.82 -17.50
CA HIS A 118 -10.15 9.25 -18.84
C HIS A 118 -8.72 8.73 -19.04
N ILE A 119 -7.70 9.37 -18.46
CA ILE A 119 -6.30 8.88 -18.50
C ILE A 119 -6.13 7.59 -17.67
N THR A 120 -6.93 7.41 -16.61
CA THR A 120 -6.81 6.25 -15.70
C THR A 120 -7.45 4.99 -16.29
N ASP A 121 -8.47 5.14 -17.12
CA ASP A 121 -9.06 4.17 -18.06
C ASP A 121 -9.57 2.82 -17.50
N SER A 122 -9.62 2.64 -16.18
CA SER A 122 -10.38 1.54 -15.55
C SER A 122 -11.91 1.67 -15.68
N VAL A 123 -12.42 2.65 -16.44
CA VAL A 123 -13.85 2.92 -16.65
C VAL A 123 -14.12 3.33 -18.11
N ASP A 124 -13.70 2.51 -19.08
CA ASP A 124 -14.03 2.74 -20.48
C ASP A 124 -15.53 2.50 -20.75
N LYS A 125 -16.31 3.59 -20.68
CA LYS A 125 -17.77 3.67 -20.83
C LYS A 125 -18.50 2.97 -19.67
N PRO A 126 -19.01 3.73 -18.69
CA PRO A 126 -20.09 4.68 -19.00
C PRO A 126 -19.71 6.17 -19.00
N GLN A 127 -20.67 7.03 -19.33
CA GLN A 127 -20.53 8.48 -19.14
C GLN A 127 -20.58 8.81 -17.64
N ILE A 128 -19.42 9.02 -17.02
CA ILE A 128 -19.34 9.69 -15.71
C ILE A 128 -19.69 11.16 -15.93
N VAL A 129 -20.74 11.63 -15.27
CA VAL A 129 -21.08 13.06 -15.19
C VAL A 129 -20.45 13.61 -13.92
N VAL A 130 -19.59 14.61 -14.11
CA VAL A 130 -18.89 15.32 -13.04
C VAL A 130 -19.40 16.74 -12.98
N ASP A 131 -19.83 17.17 -11.80
CA ASP A 131 -20.16 18.56 -11.46
C ASP A 131 -19.33 18.99 -10.25
N VAL A 132 -19.00 20.28 -10.17
CA VAL A 132 -18.12 20.81 -9.13
C VAL A 132 -18.68 22.11 -8.57
N THR A 133 -18.59 22.32 -7.26
CA THR A 133 -19.00 23.57 -6.60
C THR A 133 -18.11 23.81 -5.38
N ALA A 134 -17.39 24.94 -5.36
CA ALA A 134 -16.40 25.28 -4.32
C ALA A 134 -15.36 24.17 -4.05
N GLY A 135 -14.95 23.46 -5.11
CA GLY A 135 -14.04 22.32 -5.04
C GLY A 135 -14.66 20.98 -4.57
N GLU A 136 -15.92 20.94 -4.14
CA GLU A 136 -16.63 19.67 -3.92
C GLU A 136 -17.04 19.08 -5.27
N VAL A 137 -16.63 17.84 -5.52
CA VAL A 137 -16.86 17.12 -6.79
C VAL A 137 -18.00 16.12 -6.61
N ALA A 138 -19.15 16.39 -7.24
CA ALA A 138 -20.22 15.40 -7.37
C ALA A 138 -19.98 14.53 -8.61
N MET A 139 -20.03 13.20 -8.44
CA MET A 139 -19.91 12.25 -9.55
C MET A 139 -21.13 11.35 -9.64
N THR A 140 -21.79 11.33 -10.80
CA THR A 140 -22.92 10.44 -11.10
C THR A 140 -22.64 9.63 -12.36
N GLY A 141 -23.34 8.50 -12.51
CA GLY A 141 -23.17 7.62 -13.65
C GLY A 141 -23.38 6.16 -13.29
N LYS A 142 -22.85 5.29 -14.15
CA LYS A 142 -22.77 3.85 -13.94
C LYS A 142 -21.31 3.39 -13.94
N VAL A 143 -21.05 2.26 -13.30
CA VAL A 143 -19.81 1.48 -13.32
C VAL A 143 -20.17 -0.01 -13.23
N ASP A 144 -19.26 -0.92 -13.54
CA ASP A 144 -19.52 -2.37 -13.53
C ASP A 144 -19.20 -3.05 -12.18
N SER A 145 -18.47 -2.36 -11.29
CA SER A 145 -18.13 -2.83 -9.93
C SER A 145 -18.08 -1.69 -8.90
N LEU A 146 -18.18 -2.03 -7.61
CA LEU A 146 -17.87 -1.08 -6.52
C LEU A 146 -16.39 -0.70 -6.52
N SER A 147 -15.52 -1.64 -6.90
CA SER A 147 -14.09 -1.39 -6.97
C SER A 147 -13.72 -0.30 -8.00
N GLU A 148 -14.36 -0.26 -9.18
CA GLU A 148 -14.29 0.87 -10.12
C GLU A 148 -14.80 2.17 -9.50
N LYS A 149 -15.89 2.10 -8.73
CA LYS A 149 -16.44 3.26 -8.00
C LYS A 149 -15.40 3.86 -7.05
N ARG A 150 -14.67 3.04 -6.28
CA ARG A 150 -13.56 3.48 -5.41
C ARG A 150 -12.39 4.05 -6.23
N ILE A 151 -12.00 3.42 -7.34
CA ILE A 151 -10.92 3.94 -8.19
C ILE A 151 -11.24 5.33 -8.72
N ALA A 152 -12.44 5.56 -9.26
CA ALA A 152 -12.82 6.88 -9.77
C ALA A 152 -12.77 7.97 -8.67
N GLU A 153 -13.19 7.64 -7.45
CA GLU A 153 -13.15 8.53 -6.29
C GLU A 153 -11.73 8.86 -5.86
N PHE A 154 -10.87 7.85 -5.72
CA PHE A 154 -9.45 8.04 -5.43
C PHE A 154 -8.76 8.87 -6.51
N THR A 155 -9.06 8.62 -7.78
CA THR A 155 -8.54 9.37 -8.93
C THR A 155 -8.99 10.83 -8.91
N ALA A 156 -10.28 11.10 -8.69
CA ALA A 156 -10.79 12.46 -8.57
C ALA A 156 -10.19 13.21 -7.37
N SER A 157 -9.99 12.53 -6.23
CA SER A 157 -9.42 13.14 -5.02
C SER A 157 -7.97 13.62 -5.15
N GLY A 158 -7.24 13.16 -6.17
CA GLY A 158 -5.86 13.59 -6.46
C GLY A 158 -5.74 14.85 -7.31
N VAL A 159 -6.85 15.38 -7.84
CA VAL A 159 -6.85 16.58 -8.70
C VAL A 159 -6.75 17.84 -7.85
N ARG A 160 -5.82 18.74 -8.21
CA ARG A 160 -5.60 19.99 -7.47
C ARG A 160 -6.87 20.83 -7.39
N GLY A 161 -7.29 21.15 -6.16
CA GLY A 161 -8.46 21.99 -5.86
C GLY A 161 -9.71 21.20 -5.47
N VAL A 162 -9.67 19.87 -5.54
CA VAL A 162 -10.73 19.00 -5.01
C VAL A 162 -10.66 18.97 -3.49
N THR A 163 -11.74 19.42 -2.84
CA THR A 163 -11.86 19.50 -1.36
C THR A 163 -12.68 18.36 -0.78
N ASN A 164 -13.62 17.81 -1.54
CA ASN A 164 -14.46 16.67 -1.20
C ASN A 164 -14.89 15.93 -2.49
N VAL A 165 -15.23 14.64 -2.42
CA VAL A 165 -15.80 13.87 -3.54
C VAL A 165 -17.08 13.17 -3.08
N VAL A 166 -18.20 13.49 -3.72
CA VAL A 166 -19.53 12.93 -3.42
C VAL A 166 -19.90 11.95 -4.53
N ASN A 167 -19.57 10.67 -4.29
CA ASN A 167 -19.63 9.62 -5.30
C ASN A 167 -20.98 8.90 -5.34
N GLN A 168 -21.86 9.37 -6.22
CA GLN A 168 -23.23 8.86 -6.41
C GLN A 168 -23.35 7.89 -7.61
N MET A 169 -22.23 7.39 -8.14
CA MET A 169 -22.26 6.38 -9.21
C MET A 169 -22.91 5.07 -8.75
N THR A 170 -23.53 4.36 -9.70
CA THR A 170 -24.33 3.14 -9.47
C THR A 170 -23.72 1.92 -10.15
N VAL A 171 -23.71 0.76 -9.48
CA VAL A 171 -23.18 -0.48 -10.06
C VAL A 171 -24.21 -1.11 -11.00
N ASN A 172 -23.76 -1.43 -12.21
CA ASN A 172 -24.57 -1.94 -13.30
C ASN A 172 -24.26 -3.43 -13.51
N LEU A 173 -25.11 -4.30 -12.93
CA LEU A 173 -24.91 -5.75 -12.95
C LEU A 173 -25.19 -6.34 -14.35
N LEU A 174 -24.17 -6.34 -15.23
CA LEU A 174 -24.28 -6.92 -16.58
C LEU A 174 -24.47 -8.44 -16.59
N THR A 175 -23.92 -9.16 -15.60
CA THR A 175 -23.94 -10.62 -15.53
C THR A 175 -24.63 -11.10 -14.25
N PRO A 176 -25.70 -11.92 -14.33
CA PRO A 176 -26.36 -12.45 -13.14
C PRO A 176 -25.51 -13.57 -12.51
N ARG A 177 -24.77 -13.21 -11.45
CA ARG A 177 -24.09 -14.15 -10.55
C ARG A 177 -24.98 -14.42 -9.34
N SER A 178 -25.06 -15.66 -8.87
CA SER A 178 -25.84 -15.99 -7.68
C SER A 178 -25.11 -15.56 -6.40
N ASP A 179 -25.87 -15.26 -5.34
CA ASP A 179 -25.33 -14.95 -4.00
C ASP A 179 -24.37 -16.05 -3.51
N GLN A 180 -24.66 -17.33 -3.81
CA GLN A 180 -23.78 -18.45 -3.48
C GLN A 180 -22.41 -18.32 -4.15
N GLN A 181 -22.35 -18.07 -5.46
CA GLN A 181 -21.09 -17.92 -6.21
C GLN A 181 -20.29 -16.70 -5.73
N LEU A 182 -20.97 -15.60 -5.39
CA LEU A 182 -20.35 -14.39 -4.86
C LEU A 182 -19.78 -14.63 -3.45
N ARG A 183 -20.51 -15.35 -2.59
CA ARG A 183 -20.05 -15.76 -1.26
C ARG A 183 -18.82 -16.68 -1.33
N GLU A 184 -18.83 -17.63 -2.26
CA GLU A 184 -17.72 -18.56 -2.49
C GLU A 184 -16.46 -17.85 -3.02
N GLU A 185 -16.61 -16.91 -3.95
CA GLU A 185 -15.50 -16.10 -4.46
C GLU A 185 -14.91 -15.17 -3.40
N VAL A 186 -15.74 -14.38 -2.72
CA VAL A 186 -15.27 -13.46 -1.66
C VAL A 186 -14.58 -14.26 -0.55
N ASN A 187 -15.17 -15.37 -0.10
CA ASN A 187 -14.53 -16.24 0.89
C ASN A 187 -13.17 -16.76 0.40
N ALA A 188 -13.06 -17.21 -0.86
CA ALA A 188 -11.79 -17.66 -1.42
C ALA A 188 -10.73 -16.54 -1.44
N LEU A 189 -11.10 -15.34 -1.89
CA LEU A 189 -10.20 -14.17 -1.94
C LEU A 189 -9.69 -13.75 -0.55
N LEU A 190 -10.56 -13.75 0.47
CA LEU A 190 -10.16 -13.47 1.85
C LEU A 190 -9.25 -14.56 2.43
N VAL A 191 -9.58 -15.84 2.18
CA VAL A 191 -8.81 -16.99 2.70
C VAL A 191 -7.41 -17.04 2.10
N GLN A 192 -7.27 -16.76 0.79
CA GLN A 192 -6.01 -16.88 0.05
C GLN A 192 -5.13 -15.63 0.06
N SER A 193 -5.51 -14.56 0.77
CA SER A 193 -4.74 -13.30 0.81
C SER A 193 -3.72 -13.25 1.95
N VAL A 194 -2.47 -12.92 1.61
CA VAL A 194 -1.34 -12.73 2.54
C VAL A 194 -1.56 -11.57 3.55
N TYR A 195 -2.50 -10.66 3.28
CA TYR A 195 -2.82 -9.54 4.19
C TYR A 195 -3.97 -9.83 5.15
N LEU A 196 -4.69 -10.95 4.96
CA LEU A 196 -5.89 -11.31 5.71
C LEU A 196 -5.72 -12.72 6.29
N ASP A 197 -4.48 -13.15 6.55
CA ASP A 197 -4.09 -14.52 6.86
C ASP A 197 -4.31 -14.94 8.33
N ASP A 198 -4.36 -13.97 9.24
CA ASP A 198 -4.76 -14.05 10.64
C ASP A 198 -6.24 -13.69 10.87
N ALA A 199 -6.90 -13.04 9.90
CA ALA A 199 -8.29 -12.60 9.99
C ALA A 199 -9.28 -13.76 10.22
N ASP A 200 -10.31 -13.53 11.02
CA ASP A 200 -11.31 -14.52 11.42
C ASP A 200 -12.70 -13.99 11.08
N VAL A 201 -13.13 -14.20 9.83
CA VAL A 201 -14.30 -13.55 9.24
C VAL A 201 -15.19 -14.54 8.49
N GLU A 202 -16.46 -14.58 8.88
CA GLU A 202 -17.53 -15.23 8.13
C GLU A 202 -18.05 -14.31 7.02
N VAL A 203 -18.27 -14.87 5.83
CA VAL A 203 -18.88 -14.18 4.68
C VAL A 203 -20.26 -14.77 4.40
N ASN A 204 -21.29 -13.92 4.46
CA ASN A 204 -22.59 -14.21 3.89
C ASN A 204 -22.89 -13.24 2.74
N VAL A 205 -23.67 -13.67 1.75
CA VAL A 205 -24.16 -12.80 0.67
C VAL A 205 -25.66 -13.03 0.51
N GLN A 206 -26.42 -11.94 0.45
CA GLN A 206 -27.86 -11.98 0.16
C GLN A 206 -28.25 -10.77 -0.68
N ASP A 207 -29.05 -10.98 -1.73
CA ASP A 207 -29.52 -9.92 -2.62
C ASP A 207 -28.35 -9.11 -3.25
N HIS A 208 -27.21 -9.76 -3.46
CA HIS A 208 -25.90 -9.20 -3.84
C HIS A 208 -25.29 -8.21 -2.82
N ILE A 209 -25.67 -8.29 -1.54
CA ILE A 209 -25.03 -7.56 -0.45
C ILE A 209 -24.11 -8.52 0.30
N ALA A 210 -22.81 -8.25 0.32
CA ALA A 210 -21.85 -9.01 1.11
C ALA A 210 -21.90 -8.51 2.57
N MET A 211 -22.28 -9.38 3.50
CA MET A 211 -22.31 -9.13 4.93
C MET A 211 -21.16 -9.90 5.57
N LEU A 212 -20.21 -9.18 6.18
CA LEU A 212 -19.03 -9.76 6.80
C LEU A 212 -19.11 -9.57 8.32
N SER A 213 -18.74 -10.61 9.07
CA SER A 213 -18.75 -10.59 10.53
C SER A 213 -17.62 -11.42 11.12
N GLY A 214 -17.03 -10.95 12.22
CA GLY A 214 -15.87 -11.59 12.84
C GLY A 214 -14.87 -10.58 13.41
N LYS A 215 -13.58 -10.96 13.46
CA LYS A 215 -12.50 -10.15 14.04
C LYS A 215 -11.33 -9.95 13.08
N VAL A 216 -10.75 -8.75 13.13
CA VAL A 216 -9.52 -8.34 12.42
C VAL A 216 -8.62 -7.53 13.34
N SER A 217 -7.31 -7.59 13.15
CA SER A 217 -6.34 -7.06 14.12
C SER A 217 -6.07 -5.55 14.03
N THR A 218 -6.48 -4.88 12.93
CA THR A 218 -6.37 -3.41 12.76
C THR A 218 -7.56 -2.83 11.98
N ALA A 219 -7.76 -1.50 12.10
CA ALA A 219 -8.75 -0.80 11.27
C ALA A 219 -8.37 -0.77 9.77
N GLU A 220 -7.09 -0.83 9.38
CA GLU A 220 -6.72 -0.94 7.96
C GLU A 220 -6.94 -2.35 7.41
N MET A 221 -6.81 -3.38 8.24
CA MET A 221 -7.26 -4.73 7.90
C MET A 221 -8.78 -4.77 7.66
N LYS A 222 -9.57 -4.02 8.44
CA LYS A 222 -11.02 -3.86 8.23
C LYS A 222 -11.35 -3.14 6.92
N ASP A 223 -10.63 -2.07 6.57
CA ASP A 223 -10.77 -1.40 5.28
C ASP A 223 -10.45 -2.37 4.12
N ARG A 224 -9.33 -3.09 4.21
CA ARG A 224 -8.90 -4.01 3.15
C ARG A 224 -9.84 -5.21 2.99
N LEU A 225 -10.47 -5.66 4.07
CA LEU A 225 -11.53 -6.67 4.05
C LEU A 225 -12.74 -6.19 3.24
N GLU A 226 -13.10 -4.90 3.36
CA GLU A 226 -14.15 -4.29 2.53
C GLU A 226 -13.71 -4.19 1.06
N GLU A 227 -12.49 -3.73 0.78
CA GLU A 227 -11.94 -3.67 -0.60
C GLU A 227 -11.96 -5.04 -1.30
N VAL A 228 -11.56 -6.12 -0.62
CA VAL A 228 -11.49 -7.47 -1.20
C VAL A 228 -12.90 -8.08 -1.44
N ALA A 229 -13.92 -7.63 -0.70
CA ALA A 229 -15.30 -8.06 -0.89
C ALA A 229 -16.03 -7.35 -2.04
N GLU A 230 -15.45 -6.30 -2.64
CA GLU A 230 -16.05 -5.52 -3.74
C GLU A 230 -15.89 -6.14 -5.14
N VAL A 231 -16.06 -7.46 -5.22
CA VAL A 231 -16.00 -8.24 -6.46
C VAL A 231 -17.11 -7.86 -7.44
N ARG A 232 -16.86 -8.06 -8.75
CA ARG A 232 -17.83 -7.76 -9.82
C ARG A 232 -19.08 -8.63 -9.67
N GLY A 233 -20.16 -8.01 -9.20
CA GLY A 233 -21.41 -8.69 -8.86
C GLY A 233 -22.02 -8.25 -7.53
N ILE A 234 -21.23 -7.68 -6.61
CA ILE A 234 -21.70 -7.13 -5.33
C ILE A 234 -22.22 -5.69 -5.51
N LYS A 235 -23.35 -5.38 -4.87
CA LYS A 235 -24.01 -4.05 -4.85
C LYS A 235 -23.60 -3.18 -3.66
N LYS A 236 -23.30 -3.82 -2.53
CA LYS A 236 -22.86 -3.20 -1.26
C LYS A 236 -22.06 -4.23 -0.46
N VAL A 237 -21.01 -3.79 0.22
CA VAL A 237 -20.38 -4.53 1.32
C VAL A 237 -20.84 -3.95 2.66
N ASP A 238 -20.96 -4.80 3.69
CA ASP A 238 -21.34 -4.41 5.04
C ASP A 238 -20.39 -5.05 6.07
N VAL A 239 -19.41 -4.28 6.54
CA VAL A 239 -18.45 -4.64 7.58
C VAL A 239 -18.86 -4.12 8.97
N SER A 240 -20.13 -3.76 9.18
CA SER A 240 -20.61 -3.24 10.48
C SER A 240 -20.47 -4.24 11.64
N ARG A 241 -20.43 -5.55 11.33
CA ARG A 241 -20.26 -6.66 12.28
C ARG A 241 -18.84 -7.20 12.37
N VAL A 242 -17.88 -6.52 11.75
CA VAL A 242 -16.45 -6.84 11.89
C VAL A 242 -15.88 -6.00 13.03
N GLU A 243 -15.49 -6.65 14.11
CA GLU A 243 -14.83 -6.04 15.26
C GLU A 243 -13.34 -5.86 14.97
N VAL A 244 -12.76 -4.73 15.38
CA VAL A 244 -11.30 -4.55 15.37
C VAL A 244 -10.80 -4.95 16.75
N ASP A 245 -10.03 -6.03 16.82
CA ASP A 245 -9.52 -6.61 18.06
C ASP A 245 -8.01 -6.79 17.95
N PRO A 246 -7.20 -5.88 18.52
CA PRO A 246 -5.74 -6.01 18.62
C PRO A 246 -5.23 -7.38 19.09
N SER A 247 -5.99 -8.09 19.93
CA SER A 247 -5.62 -9.42 20.44
C SER A 247 -5.96 -10.57 19.50
N SER A 248 -6.66 -10.31 18.38
CA SER A 248 -7.00 -11.34 17.40
C SER A 248 -5.89 -11.63 16.38
N ALA A 249 -4.75 -10.93 16.45
CA ALA A 249 -3.56 -11.23 15.65
C ALA A 249 -2.94 -12.56 16.10
N ASP A 250 -3.27 -13.63 15.38
CA ASP A 250 -2.95 -15.00 15.76
C ASP A 250 -2.11 -15.70 14.67
N GLY A 251 -0.80 -15.75 14.90
CA GLY A 251 0.15 -16.48 14.05
C GLY A 251 -0.13 -17.99 13.94
N THR A 252 -0.99 -18.58 14.81
CA THR A 252 -1.41 -19.98 14.67
C THR A 252 -2.46 -20.16 13.58
N ARG A 253 -3.38 -19.20 13.36
CA ARG A 253 -4.28 -19.20 12.18
C ARG A 253 -3.47 -19.15 10.89
N ARG A 254 -2.50 -18.22 10.81
CA ARG A 254 -1.57 -18.09 9.68
C ARG A 254 -0.88 -19.42 9.40
N LYS A 255 -0.28 -20.05 10.42
CA LYS A 255 0.37 -21.37 10.29
C LYS A 255 -0.54 -22.44 9.68
N SER A 256 -1.83 -22.44 10.02
CA SER A 256 -2.79 -23.38 9.44
C SER A 256 -3.09 -23.11 7.96
N ARG A 257 -3.14 -21.85 7.52
CA ARG A 257 -3.42 -21.51 6.11
C ARG A 257 -2.25 -21.87 5.18
N TYR A 258 -1.02 -21.75 5.66
CA TYR A 258 0.20 -22.09 4.91
C TYR A 258 0.58 -23.59 4.95
N ALA A 259 -0.12 -24.42 5.73
CA ALA A 259 0.26 -25.83 5.95
C ALA A 259 -0.10 -26.80 4.81
N ASP A 260 -1.07 -26.45 3.95
CA ASP A 260 -1.60 -27.29 2.87
C ASP A 260 -1.81 -26.44 1.61
N VAL A 261 -0.72 -25.90 1.09
CA VAL A 261 -0.69 -25.05 -0.11
C VAL A 261 0.13 -25.76 -1.19
N THR A 262 -0.50 -26.06 -2.32
CA THR A 262 0.12 -26.71 -3.48
C THR A 262 0.12 -25.77 -4.67
N ASP A 263 0.96 -26.05 -5.67
CA ASP A 263 1.07 -25.21 -6.89
C ASP A 263 -0.27 -25.08 -7.63
N GLU A 264 -1.12 -26.11 -7.61
CA GLU A 264 -2.47 -26.05 -8.16
C GLU A 264 -3.35 -25.06 -7.37
N LYS A 265 -3.31 -25.10 -6.04
CA LYS A 265 -4.06 -24.17 -5.18
C LYS A 265 -3.58 -22.72 -5.35
N ILE A 266 -2.28 -22.51 -5.54
CA ILE A 266 -1.68 -21.19 -5.84
C ILE A 266 -2.18 -20.70 -7.21
N SER A 267 -2.15 -21.56 -8.23
CA SER A 267 -2.62 -21.22 -9.58
C SER A 267 -4.11 -20.84 -9.59
N ASP A 268 -4.94 -21.67 -8.97
CA ASP A 268 -6.38 -21.44 -8.74
C ASP A 268 -6.64 -20.13 -8.00
N ALA A 269 -5.85 -19.84 -6.97
CA ALA A 269 -5.96 -18.61 -6.19
C ALA A 269 -5.58 -17.38 -7.01
N LEU A 270 -4.45 -17.44 -7.72
CA LEU A 270 -3.95 -16.39 -8.59
C LEU A 270 -4.96 -16.03 -9.68
N LEU A 271 -5.51 -17.02 -10.39
CA LEU A 271 -6.56 -16.79 -11.39
C LEU A 271 -7.77 -16.07 -10.77
N ARG A 272 -8.25 -16.50 -9.60
CA ARG A 272 -9.32 -15.79 -8.88
C ARG A 272 -8.97 -14.34 -8.55
N VAL A 273 -7.75 -14.05 -8.09
CA VAL A 273 -7.33 -12.67 -7.77
C VAL A 273 -7.26 -11.80 -9.03
N LEU A 274 -6.72 -12.32 -10.15
CA LEU A 274 -6.62 -11.58 -11.42
C LEU A 274 -8.00 -11.25 -12.00
N HIS A 275 -8.97 -12.18 -11.94
CA HIS A 275 -10.35 -11.95 -12.39
C HIS A 275 -11.18 -11.10 -11.43
N ALA A 276 -10.80 -10.97 -10.16
CA ALA A 276 -11.51 -10.18 -9.16
C ALA A 276 -11.06 -8.71 -9.09
N ASP A 277 -9.80 -8.40 -9.38
CA ASP A 277 -9.25 -7.07 -9.16
C ASP A 277 -9.68 -6.04 -10.25
N PRO A 278 -10.16 -4.84 -9.85
CA PRO A 278 -10.69 -3.82 -10.77
C PRO A 278 -9.73 -3.33 -11.85
N VAL A 279 -8.42 -3.45 -11.66
CA VAL A 279 -7.41 -2.97 -12.61
C VAL A 279 -7.02 -4.08 -13.60
N VAL A 280 -7.32 -5.34 -13.30
CA VAL A 280 -6.82 -6.50 -14.06
C VAL A 280 -7.93 -7.33 -14.72
N PHE A 281 -9.15 -7.37 -14.16
CA PHE A 281 -10.20 -8.30 -14.64
C PHE A 281 -10.52 -8.19 -16.14
N GLY A 282 -10.38 -7.00 -16.74
CA GLY A 282 -10.64 -6.75 -18.16
C GLY A 282 -9.64 -7.42 -19.11
N GLU A 283 -8.47 -7.80 -18.60
CA GLU A 283 -7.40 -8.48 -19.35
C GLU A 283 -6.93 -9.78 -18.67
N ALA A 284 -7.65 -10.26 -17.65
CA ALA A 284 -7.30 -11.46 -16.89
C ALA A 284 -7.23 -12.73 -17.78
N ASP A 285 -8.14 -12.88 -18.74
CA ASP A 285 -8.11 -13.97 -19.75
C ASP A 285 -6.88 -13.93 -20.68
N ALA A 286 -6.16 -12.80 -20.75
CA ALA A 286 -4.91 -12.65 -21.52
C ALA A 286 -3.65 -12.91 -20.68
N ILE A 287 -3.79 -13.17 -19.37
CA ILE A 287 -2.71 -13.45 -18.43
C ILE A 287 -2.69 -14.94 -18.10
N SER A 288 -1.69 -15.65 -18.61
CA SER A 288 -1.43 -17.06 -18.31
C SER A 288 -0.40 -17.17 -17.19
N ALA A 289 -0.77 -17.85 -16.10
CA ALA A 289 0.13 -18.16 -15.01
C ALA A 289 0.55 -19.64 -15.02
N SER A 290 1.84 -19.91 -14.75
CA SER A 290 2.33 -21.23 -14.36
C SER A 290 2.96 -21.15 -12.98
N VAL A 291 2.78 -22.19 -12.16
CA VAL A 291 3.37 -22.29 -10.83
C VAL A 291 4.22 -23.56 -10.76
N ASP A 292 5.45 -23.43 -10.27
CA ASP A 292 6.35 -24.55 -9.93
C ASP A 292 7.02 -24.25 -8.59
N SER A 293 6.79 -25.10 -7.60
CA SER A 293 7.42 -25.01 -6.27
C SER A 293 7.20 -23.65 -5.59
N GLY A 294 6.01 -23.04 -5.77
CA GLY A 294 5.67 -21.69 -5.30
C GLY A 294 6.23 -20.53 -6.11
N ILE A 295 6.98 -20.79 -7.20
CA ILE A 295 7.43 -19.77 -8.15
C ILE A 295 6.35 -19.56 -9.20
N VAL A 296 5.75 -18.37 -9.23
CA VAL A 296 4.79 -17.95 -10.25
C VAL A 296 5.52 -17.35 -11.44
N THR A 297 5.21 -17.79 -12.66
CA THR A 297 5.60 -17.08 -13.88
C THR A 297 4.35 -16.56 -14.59
N LEU A 298 4.26 -15.24 -14.75
CA LEU A 298 3.16 -14.56 -15.45
C LEU A 298 3.56 -14.32 -16.92
N THR A 299 2.78 -14.84 -17.85
CA THR A 299 3.01 -14.77 -19.30
C THR A 299 1.75 -14.32 -20.05
N GLY A 300 1.91 -13.87 -21.28
CA GLY A 300 0.82 -13.30 -22.08
C GLY A 300 1.08 -11.84 -22.45
N SER A 301 0.01 -11.14 -22.83
CA SER A 301 0.06 -9.78 -23.38
C SER A 301 -1.04 -8.92 -22.77
N VAL A 302 -0.67 -7.75 -22.25
CA VAL A 302 -1.56 -6.75 -21.65
C VAL A 302 -1.41 -5.39 -22.35
N THR A 303 -2.39 -4.50 -22.27
CA THR A 303 -2.35 -3.21 -23.00
C THR A 303 -1.64 -2.09 -22.23
N ARG A 304 -1.38 -2.25 -20.93
CA ARG A 304 -0.88 -1.17 -20.04
C ARG A 304 0.17 -1.67 -19.03
N LEU A 305 1.22 -0.89 -18.80
CA LEU A 305 2.22 -1.16 -17.76
C LEU A 305 1.60 -1.30 -16.37
N ARG A 306 0.64 -0.43 -16.01
CA ARG A 306 -0.12 -0.55 -14.75
C ARG A 306 -0.74 -1.94 -14.54
N ILE A 307 -1.23 -2.61 -15.58
CA ILE A 307 -1.83 -3.96 -15.49
C ILE A 307 -0.72 -4.99 -15.24
N LYS A 308 0.41 -4.88 -15.95
CA LYS A 308 1.60 -5.72 -15.73
C LYS A 308 2.13 -5.62 -14.29
N GLU A 309 2.33 -4.41 -13.77
CA GLU A 309 2.82 -4.14 -12.40
C GLU A 309 1.81 -4.52 -11.30
N LYS A 310 0.51 -4.45 -11.63
CA LYS A 310 -0.56 -4.82 -10.71
C LYS A 310 -0.68 -6.33 -10.61
N SER A 311 -0.66 -7.05 -11.74
CA SER A 311 -0.73 -8.52 -11.79
C SER A 311 0.39 -9.19 -11.00
N GLU A 312 1.61 -8.63 -11.05
CA GLU A 312 2.74 -9.07 -10.23
C GLU A 312 2.48 -8.90 -8.73
N ARG A 313 2.01 -7.73 -8.29
CA ARG A 313 1.66 -7.49 -6.88
C ARG A 313 0.47 -8.34 -6.41
N LEU A 314 -0.49 -8.61 -7.29
CA LEU A 314 -1.61 -9.52 -7.02
C LEU A 314 -1.12 -10.97 -6.85
N ALA A 315 -0.13 -11.40 -7.63
CA ALA A 315 0.49 -12.71 -7.46
C ALA A 315 1.29 -12.79 -6.15
N MET A 316 2.04 -11.75 -5.78
CA MET A 316 2.69 -11.69 -4.46
C MET A 316 1.67 -11.76 -3.31
N ASP A 317 0.50 -11.12 -3.43
CA ASP A 317 -0.57 -11.13 -2.42
C ASP A 317 -1.26 -12.49 -2.21
N VAL A 318 -0.91 -13.55 -2.97
CA VAL A 318 -1.46 -14.91 -2.83
C VAL A 318 -0.63 -15.77 -1.87
N ILE A 319 -1.30 -16.42 -0.91
CA ILE A 319 -0.69 -17.36 0.04
C ILE A 319 0.00 -18.51 -0.71
N GLY A 320 1.26 -18.76 -0.35
CA GLY A 320 2.11 -19.79 -0.95
C GLY A 320 3.03 -19.30 -2.09
N VAL A 321 2.83 -18.09 -2.62
CA VAL A 321 3.74 -17.52 -3.62
C VAL A 321 5.05 -17.10 -2.97
N GLN A 322 6.16 -17.59 -3.52
CA GLN A 322 7.52 -17.42 -3.00
C GLN A 322 8.34 -16.46 -3.87
N GLN A 323 8.07 -16.44 -5.17
CA GLN A 323 8.70 -15.57 -6.16
C GLN A 323 7.72 -15.35 -7.33
N VAL A 324 7.78 -14.17 -7.96
CA VAL A 324 7.07 -13.90 -9.23
C VAL A 324 8.09 -13.56 -10.33
N SER A 325 8.01 -14.26 -11.47
CA SER A 325 8.65 -13.87 -12.74
C SER A 325 7.60 -13.20 -13.62
N ASN A 326 7.66 -11.87 -13.74
CA ASN A 326 6.68 -11.11 -14.52
C ASN A 326 7.14 -10.95 -15.99
N GLU A 327 6.80 -11.92 -16.83
CA GLU A 327 7.17 -11.99 -18.25
C GLU A 327 6.08 -11.47 -19.20
N LEU A 328 4.98 -10.91 -18.66
CA LEU A 328 3.92 -10.24 -19.43
C LEU A 328 4.50 -9.19 -20.39
N LYS A 329 4.05 -9.24 -21.64
CA LYS A 329 4.37 -8.23 -22.67
C LYS A 329 3.34 -7.12 -22.65
N ILE A 330 3.75 -5.95 -23.13
CA ILE A 330 2.83 -4.82 -23.34
C ILE A 330 2.63 -4.68 -24.85
N GLU A 331 1.43 -4.99 -25.32
CA GLU A 331 1.08 -5.05 -26.74
C GLU A 331 -0.22 -4.26 -26.98
N PHE A 332 -0.25 -3.47 -28.05
CA PHE A 332 -1.38 -2.60 -28.37
C PHE A 332 -2.16 -3.18 -29.55
N SER A 333 -3.48 -3.32 -29.39
CA SER A 333 -4.41 -3.80 -30.43
C SER A 333 -4.58 -2.80 -31.58
N ASP A 334 -4.61 -1.51 -31.25
CA ASP A 334 -4.70 -0.39 -32.18
C ASP A 334 -3.31 0.13 -32.59
N ARG A 335 -3.29 1.24 -33.36
CA ARG A 335 -2.06 2.00 -33.63
C ARG A 335 -1.42 2.44 -32.32
N SER A 336 -0.32 1.80 -31.93
CA SER A 336 0.55 2.20 -30.81
C SER A 336 0.71 3.73 -30.76
N PRO A 337 0.50 4.37 -29.60
CA PRO A 337 0.77 5.80 -29.40
C PRO A 337 2.19 6.16 -29.82
N SER A 338 2.39 7.37 -30.36
CA SER A 338 3.74 7.83 -30.68
C SER A 338 4.48 8.24 -29.40
N ASP A 339 5.82 8.18 -29.40
CA ASP A 339 6.62 8.70 -28.28
C ASP A 339 6.24 10.17 -27.94
N SER A 340 5.85 10.98 -28.94
CA SER A 340 5.34 12.34 -28.76
C SER A 340 3.95 12.45 -28.12
N ASP A 341 3.06 11.48 -28.34
CA ASP A 341 1.77 11.41 -27.65
C ASP A 341 1.97 11.00 -26.19
N ILE A 342 2.81 9.97 -25.95
CA ILE A 342 3.18 9.47 -24.62
C ILE A 342 3.84 10.58 -23.79
N ILE A 343 4.77 11.34 -24.36
CA ILE A 343 5.40 12.50 -23.68
C ILE A 343 4.34 13.53 -23.28
N ARG A 344 3.45 13.94 -24.21
CA ARG A 344 2.39 14.93 -23.95
C ARG A 344 1.48 14.48 -22.82
N GLU A 345 0.98 13.24 -22.88
CA GLU A 345 0.01 12.72 -21.91
C GLU A 345 0.64 12.44 -20.55
N THR A 346 1.92 12.04 -20.50
CA THR A 346 2.67 11.91 -19.24
C THR A 346 2.95 13.26 -18.59
N GLN A 347 3.43 14.25 -19.37
CA GLN A 347 3.63 15.62 -18.88
C GLN A 347 2.32 16.18 -18.31
N GLU A 348 1.20 15.91 -18.98
CA GLU A 348 -0.10 16.39 -18.54
C GLU A 348 -0.64 15.65 -17.31
N ALA A 349 -0.52 14.32 -17.25
CA ALA A 349 -0.90 13.54 -16.05
C ALA A 349 -0.12 13.98 -14.81
N VAL A 350 1.18 14.26 -14.96
CA VAL A 350 2.02 14.83 -13.89
C VAL A 350 1.58 16.25 -13.53
N ARG A 351 1.34 17.14 -14.49
CA ARG A 351 0.87 18.53 -14.25
C ARG A 351 -0.51 18.62 -13.60
N LEU A 352 -1.36 17.59 -13.72
CA LEU A 352 -2.70 17.54 -13.12
C LEU A 352 -2.69 17.08 -11.65
N SER A 353 -1.59 16.46 -11.21
CA SER A 353 -1.39 15.97 -9.85
C SER A 353 -1.19 17.12 -8.85
N ALA A 354 -1.92 17.09 -7.73
CA ALA A 354 -1.81 18.10 -6.67
C ALA A 354 -0.41 18.23 -6.02
N TYR A 355 0.47 17.24 -6.20
CA TYR A 355 1.83 17.22 -5.64
C TYR A 355 2.91 17.67 -6.63
N LEU A 356 2.63 17.64 -7.93
CA LEU A 356 3.63 17.80 -8.99
C LEU A 356 3.37 18.99 -9.91
N ASP A 357 2.24 19.69 -9.76
CA ASP A 357 1.86 20.84 -10.59
C ASP A 357 2.85 22.01 -10.54
N ARG A 358 3.66 22.10 -9.47
CA ARG A 358 4.73 23.10 -9.26
C ARG A 358 6.12 22.62 -9.70
N ARG A 359 6.28 21.36 -10.14
CA ARG A 359 7.59 20.73 -10.41
C ARG A 359 7.91 20.72 -11.91
N ASP A 360 9.15 21.02 -12.28
CA ASP A 360 9.67 20.86 -13.65
C ASP A 360 10.05 19.39 -13.91
N VAL A 361 9.04 18.52 -13.96
CA VAL A 361 9.20 17.11 -14.32
C VAL A 361 9.29 16.97 -15.84
N ARG A 362 10.50 16.73 -16.32
CA ARG A 362 10.83 16.58 -17.74
C ARG A 362 10.68 15.13 -18.15
N VAL A 363 9.67 14.88 -18.98
CA VAL A 363 9.41 13.55 -19.57
C VAL A 363 10.16 13.42 -20.89
N HIS A 364 10.90 12.33 -21.03
CA HIS A 364 11.43 11.84 -22.30
C HIS A 364 10.82 10.45 -22.57
N CYS A 365 10.56 10.12 -23.84
CA CYS A 365 10.14 8.78 -24.26
C CYS A 365 10.93 8.35 -25.50
N GLN A 366 11.32 7.08 -25.55
CA GLN A 366 11.85 6.46 -26.76
C GLN A 366 11.37 5.01 -26.84
N ARG A 367 10.70 4.64 -27.94
CA ARG A 367 10.13 3.29 -28.14
C ARG A 367 9.27 2.87 -26.93
N ALA A 368 8.38 3.75 -26.48
CA ALA A 368 7.50 3.55 -25.32
C ALA A 368 8.19 3.38 -23.94
N HIS A 369 9.52 3.47 -23.85
CA HIS A 369 10.23 3.60 -22.57
C HIS A 369 10.24 5.08 -22.15
N VAL A 370 9.49 5.41 -21.10
CA VAL A 370 9.50 6.73 -20.47
C VAL A 370 10.68 6.85 -19.51
N SER A 371 11.33 8.01 -19.51
CA SER A 371 12.24 8.45 -18.44
C SER A 371 11.79 9.79 -17.88
N LEU A 372 11.73 9.87 -16.55
CA LEU A 372 11.39 11.09 -15.80
C LEU A 372 12.69 11.71 -15.27
N TYR A 373 12.88 13.01 -15.50
CA TYR A 373 14.01 13.79 -15.00
C TYR A 373 13.54 15.12 -14.41
N GLY A 374 14.37 15.72 -13.55
CA GLY A 374 14.01 16.94 -12.82
C GLY A 374 14.25 16.77 -11.34
N ILE A 375 13.64 17.65 -10.56
CA ILE A 375 13.81 17.76 -9.11
C ILE A 375 12.42 17.78 -8.46
N VAL A 376 12.29 17.04 -7.36
CA VAL A 376 11.09 16.95 -6.49
C VAL A 376 11.49 17.15 -5.04
N GLU A 377 10.56 17.56 -4.18
CA GLU A 377 10.88 17.82 -2.76
C GLU A 377 10.91 16.54 -1.91
N SER A 378 10.24 15.46 -2.33
CA SER A 378 10.13 14.20 -1.57
C SER A 378 10.30 12.94 -2.44
N GLU A 379 10.69 11.83 -1.80
CA GLU A 379 10.66 10.50 -2.46
C GLU A 379 9.21 10.07 -2.74
N THR A 380 8.23 10.57 -1.97
CA THR A 380 6.80 10.35 -2.25
C THR A 380 6.35 11.06 -3.54
N GLU A 381 6.78 12.31 -3.79
CA GLU A 381 6.56 12.98 -5.08
C GLU A 381 7.18 12.19 -6.25
N LYS A 382 8.40 11.67 -6.06
CA LYS A 382 9.08 10.80 -7.03
C LYS A 382 8.26 9.55 -7.32
N GLN A 383 7.82 8.80 -6.31
CA GLN A 383 6.98 7.61 -6.48
C GLN A 383 5.66 7.93 -7.20
N ILE A 384 4.98 9.02 -6.83
CA ILE A 384 3.74 9.48 -7.48
C ILE A 384 3.97 9.81 -8.95
N ALA A 385 5.08 10.47 -9.30
CA ALA A 385 5.43 10.77 -10.69
C ALA A 385 5.61 9.48 -11.52
N GLY A 386 6.27 8.47 -10.95
CA GLY A 386 6.43 7.16 -11.56
C GLY A 386 5.09 6.44 -11.79
N TRP A 387 4.23 6.41 -10.77
CA TRP A 387 2.91 5.76 -10.85
C TRP A 387 1.94 6.45 -11.83
N LEU A 388 2.01 7.78 -11.94
CA LEU A 388 1.25 8.54 -12.94
C LEU A 388 1.72 8.20 -14.36
N ALA A 389 3.05 8.17 -14.58
CA ALA A 389 3.62 7.81 -15.88
C ALA A 389 3.29 6.37 -16.29
N GLY A 390 3.37 5.40 -15.36
CA GLY A 390 3.04 3.99 -15.64
C GLY A 390 1.56 3.72 -15.94
N GLY A 391 0.69 4.70 -15.69
CA GLY A 391 -0.72 4.68 -16.09
C GLY A 391 -1.01 5.08 -17.53
N VAL A 392 -0.11 5.84 -18.17
CA VAL A 392 -0.38 6.48 -19.46
C VAL A 392 -0.44 5.44 -20.58
N THR A 393 -1.44 5.59 -21.45
CA THR A 393 -1.64 4.73 -22.63
C THR A 393 -0.40 4.76 -23.51
N GLY A 394 0.12 3.58 -23.88
CA GLY A 394 1.34 3.47 -24.68
C GLY A 394 2.62 3.28 -23.87
N VAL A 395 2.64 3.47 -22.54
CA VAL A 395 3.87 3.29 -21.74
C VAL A 395 4.18 1.81 -21.52
N VAL A 396 5.42 1.42 -21.85
CA VAL A 396 5.95 0.05 -21.71
C VAL A 396 6.88 -0.09 -20.50
N HIS A 397 7.53 1.00 -20.07
CA HIS A 397 8.43 1.03 -18.91
C HIS A 397 8.61 2.46 -18.43
N VAL A 398 8.72 2.69 -17.11
CA VAL A 398 9.11 3.98 -16.51
C VAL A 398 10.48 3.86 -15.84
N ASN A 399 11.43 4.67 -16.31
CA ASN A 399 12.70 4.91 -15.62
C ASN A 399 12.58 6.20 -14.81
N ASN A 400 12.47 6.09 -13.49
CA ASN A 400 12.24 7.23 -12.61
C ASN A 400 13.56 7.86 -12.11
N SER A 401 14.17 8.68 -12.96
CA SER A 401 15.45 9.37 -12.70
C SER A 401 15.28 10.78 -12.10
N LEU A 402 14.19 11.02 -11.36
CA LEU A 402 14.00 12.23 -10.57
C LEU A 402 14.99 12.27 -9.38
N ALA A 403 15.51 13.47 -9.08
CA ALA A 403 16.28 13.71 -7.86
C ALA A 403 15.38 14.32 -6.78
N VAL A 404 15.53 13.86 -5.54
CA VAL A 404 14.92 14.50 -4.36
C VAL A 404 15.82 15.65 -3.91
N GLU A 405 15.26 16.77 -3.47
CA GLU A 405 16.05 17.89 -2.95
C GLU A 405 16.79 17.52 -1.65
N ASN A 406 18.10 17.79 -1.60
CA ASN A 406 18.94 17.63 -0.41
C ASN A 406 18.65 18.68 0.70
N ASN A 407 17.43 19.22 0.73
CA ASN A 407 16.89 20.02 1.82
C ASN A 407 16.42 19.14 3.00
N TRP A 408 16.35 17.82 2.79
CA TRP A 408 16.20 16.80 3.83
C TRP A 408 17.22 16.99 4.96
N LYS A 409 16.73 17.36 6.16
CA LYS A 409 17.57 17.41 7.36
C LYS A 409 17.75 16.01 7.90
N GLU A 410 18.92 15.42 7.62
CA GLU A 410 19.28 14.10 8.11
C GLU A 410 19.06 13.97 9.62
N LYS A 411 18.08 13.13 9.99
CA LYS A 411 17.88 12.69 11.37
C LYS A 411 19.15 11.96 11.82
N SER A 412 19.56 12.14 13.08
CA SER A 412 20.67 11.36 13.62
C SER A 412 20.32 9.88 13.67
N ASP A 413 21.32 9.00 13.57
CA ASP A 413 21.16 7.53 13.66
C ASP A 413 20.28 7.12 14.85
N LYS A 414 20.48 7.78 16.00
CA LYS A 414 19.66 7.61 17.19
C LYS A 414 18.17 7.92 16.93
N LYS A 415 17.84 9.06 16.30
CA LYS A 415 16.44 9.46 16.06
C LYS A 415 15.78 8.62 14.96
N ILE A 416 16.53 8.20 13.93
CA ILE A 416 16.05 7.21 12.94
C ILE A 416 15.70 5.91 13.67
N LYS A 417 16.59 5.43 14.55
CA LYS A 417 16.35 4.22 15.35
C LYS A 417 15.12 4.37 16.27
N GLU A 418 15.00 5.47 17.02
CA GLU A 418 13.86 5.73 17.91
C GLU A 418 12.52 5.82 17.14
N ASP A 419 12.50 6.44 15.96
CA ASP A 419 11.29 6.50 15.11
C ASP A 419 10.95 5.14 14.50
N LEU A 420 11.96 4.34 14.13
CA LEU A 420 11.77 3.03 13.53
C LEU A 420 11.31 1.98 14.55
N GLU A 421 11.94 1.89 15.71
CA GLU A 421 11.50 1.01 16.80
C GLU A 421 10.06 1.34 17.24
N ARG A 422 9.70 2.63 17.28
CA ARG A 422 8.33 3.09 17.51
C ARG A 422 7.37 2.63 16.39
N LYS A 423 7.71 2.86 15.11
CA LYS A 423 6.88 2.44 13.96
C LYS A 423 6.65 0.93 13.95
N LEU A 424 7.71 0.14 14.10
CA LEU A 424 7.62 -1.34 14.09
C LEU A 424 6.75 -1.86 15.24
N LYS A 425 6.87 -1.29 16.45
CA LYS A 425 6.02 -1.65 17.61
C LYS A 425 4.52 -1.50 17.33
N PHE A 426 4.12 -0.50 16.54
CA PHE A 426 2.70 -0.24 16.25
C PHE A 426 2.17 -0.88 14.96
N ALA A 427 3.05 -1.34 14.06
CA ALA A 427 2.66 -1.90 12.76
C ALA A 427 2.94 -3.41 12.60
N LEU A 428 3.91 -3.96 13.33
CA LEU A 428 4.31 -5.38 13.29
C LEU A 428 4.27 -5.99 14.69
N PHE A 429 3.10 -5.88 15.31
CA PHE A 429 2.83 -6.20 16.70
C PHE A 429 2.49 -7.67 16.98
N ASP A 430 2.38 -8.51 15.94
CA ASP A 430 2.31 -9.96 16.12
C ASP A 430 3.56 -10.44 16.87
N THR A 431 3.38 -11.19 17.96
CA THR A 431 4.46 -11.71 18.80
C THR A 431 5.39 -12.68 18.07
N SER A 432 5.00 -13.16 16.89
CA SER A 432 5.86 -13.90 15.98
C SER A 432 6.99 -13.02 15.40
N ASN A 433 6.78 -11.72 15.22
CA ASN A 433 7.77 -10.83 14.61
C ASN A 433 8.85 -10.42 15.62
N GLN A 434 10.12 -10.54 15.23
CA GLN A 434 11.27 -10.14 16.06
C GLN A 434 12.27 -9.40 15.19
N ILE A 435 12.35 -8.08 15.32
CA ILE A 435 13.22 -7.23 14.50
C ILE A 435 14.18 -6.44 15.40
N GLU A 436 15.47 -6.68 15.26
CA GLU A 436 16.53 -5.83 15.80
C GLU A 436 16.89 -4.74 14.77
N VAL A 437 17.00 -3.50 15.26
CA VAL A 437 17.36 -2.32 14.47
C VAL A 437 18.71 -1.78 14.93
N THR A 438 19.67 -1.64 14.02
CA THR A 438 20.84 -0.76 14.21
C THR A 438 20.88 0.28 13.08
N VAL A 439 21.39 1.48 13.37
CA VAL A 439 21.51 2.55 12.36
C VAL A 439 22.91 3.12 12.43
N GLU A 440 23.56 3.26 11.27
CA GLU A 440 24.92 3.80 11.14
C GLU A 440 24.99 4.71 9.91
N ASN A 441 25.34 5.98 10.09
CA ASN A 441 25.49 6.99 9.02
C ASN A 441 24.23 7.16 8.13
N GLY A 442 23.05 7.06 8.74
CA GLY A 442 21.75 7.10 8.09
C GLY A 442 21.33 5.80 7.38
N VAL A 443 22.13 4.72 7.44
CA VAL A 443 21.78 3.40 6.92
C VAL A 443 21.22 2.55 8.05
N ALA A 444 19.97 2.07 7.91
CA ALA A 444 19.34 1.21 8.88
C ALA A 444 19.56 -0.26 8.51
N ILE A 445 20.17 -1.02 9.42
CA ILE A 445 20.40 -2.46 9.29
C ILE A 445 19.34 -3.18 10.13
N LEU A 446 18.63 -4.09 9.50
CA LEU A 446 17.49 -4.82 10.07
C LEU A 446 17.84 -6.30 10.20
N ARG A 447 17.58 -6.92 11.34
CA ARG A 447 17.87 -8.34 11.61
C ARG A 447 16.70 -9.03 12.29
N GLY A 448 16.58 -10.34 12.11
CA GLY A 448 15.61 -11.17 12.83
C GLY A 448 14.61 -11.84 11.90
N GLU A 449 13.35 -11.94 12.31
CA GLU A 449 12.31 -12.70 11.60
C GLU A 449 10.98 -11.95 11.52
N VAL A 450 10.28 -12.14 10.40
CA VAL A 450 8.84 -11.89 10.25
C VAL A 450 8.17 -13.10 9.58
N ASP A 451 6.85 -13.18 9.57
CA ASP A 451 6.14 -14.31 8.97
C ASP A 451 6.02 -14.23 7.44
N THR A 452 5.64 -13.08 6.88
CA THR A 452 5.31 -12.95 5.44
C THR A 452 6.15 -11.91 4.69
N TRP A 453 6.28 -12.06 3.37
CA TRP A 453 7.02 -11.10 2.52
C TRP A 453 6.42 -9.68 2.60
N ARG A 454 5.09 -9.59 2.85
CA ARG A 454 4.39 -8.32 2.96
C ARG A 454 4.68 -7.62 4.28
N GLN A 455 4.88 -8.36 5.37
CA GLN A 455 5.44 -7.81 6.60
C GLN A 455 6.88 -7.33 6.37
N TRP A 456 7.71 -8.10 5.66
CA TRP A 456 9.09 -7.69 5.30
C TRP A 456 9.13 -6.40 4.47
N GLN A 457 8.25 -6.26 3.47
CA GLN A 457 8.11 -5.02 2.70
C GLN A 457 7.67 -3.86 3.60
N ALA A 458 6.71 -4.08 4.50
CA ALA A 458 6.30 -3.07 5.47
C ALA A 458 7.45 -2.63 6.41
N VAL A 459 8.40 -3.52 6.77
CA VAL A 459 9.62 -3.09 7.48
C VAL A 459 10.43 -2.11 6.63
N LEU A 460 10.65 -2.41 5.35
CA LEU A 460 11.42 -1.53 4.46
C LEU A 460 10.74 -0.17 4.30
N ASP A 461 9.44 -0.16 4.07
CA ASP A 461 8.63 1.06 3.91
C ASP A 461 8.70 1.92 5.18
N LEU A 462 8.45 1.32 6.35
CA LEU A 462 8.55 2.00 7.66
C LEU A 462 9.99 2.46 7.98
N THR A 463 11.01 1.80 7.42
CA THR A 463 12.43 2.19 7.57
C THR A 463 12.75 3.44 6.76
N VAL A 464 12.20 3.56 5.54
CA VAL A 464 12.27 4.79 4.75
C VAL A 464 11.47 5.91 5.43
N GLU A 465 10.25 5.65 5.89
CA GLU A 465 9.44 6.63 6.65
C GLU A 465 10.08 7.06 7.98
N ALA A 466 10.85 6.19 8.64
CA ALA A 466 11.63 6.57 9.82
C ALA A 466 12.76 7.56 9.48
N GLY A 467 13.18 7.61 8.22
CA GLY A 467 14.14 8.54 7.68
C GLY A 467 15.53 7.96 7.42
N ALA A 468 15.65 6.64 7.26
CA ALA A 468 16.88 6.01 6.80
C ALA A 468 17.09 6.25 5.30
N LYS A 469 18.33 6.57 4.91
CA LYS A 469 18.72 6.79 3.49
C LYS A 469 18.45 5.55 2.64
N HIS A 470 18.88 4.40 3.15
CA HIS A 470 18.65 3.09 2.55
C HIS A 470 18.43 2.04 3.66
N PRO A 471 17.42 1.17 3.56
CA PRO A 471 17.31 -0.02 4.40
C PRO A 471 18.26 -1.12 3.93
N HIS A 472 18.91 -1.81 4.87
CA HIS A 472 19.68 -3.02 4.62
C HIS A 472 19.06 -4.18 5.42
N SER A 473 18.27 -5.02 4.75
CA SER A 473 17.54 -6.11 5.41
C SER A 473 18.33 -7.41 5.42
N LEU A 474 18.49 -7.95 6.63
CA LEU A 474 18.94 -9.31 6.95
C LEU A 474 17.84 -10.06 7.71
N ILE A 475 16.57 -9.71 7.43
CA ILE A 475 15.38 -10.36 8.01
C ILE A 475 15.08 -11.65 7.25
N ASN A 476 14.95 -12.76 7.98
CA ASN A 476 14.39 -14.02 7.51
C ASN A 476 12.86 -13.95 7.49
N VAL A 477 12.19 -14.63 6.56
CA VAL A 477 10.73 -14.60 6.43
C VAL A 477 10.19 -16.02 6.45
N ARG A 478 9.34 -16.35 7.44
CA ARG A 478 9.07 -17.76 7.80
C ARG A 478 8.28 -18.56 6.78
N TYR A 479 7.35 -17.94 6.07
CA TYR A 479 6.48 -18.62 5.11
C TYR A 479 6.99 -18.50 3.65
N HIS A 480 8.32 -18.56 3.48
CA HIS A 480 9.01 -18.76 2.19
C HIS A 480 10.10 -19.85 2.33
N PRO A 481 10.77 -20.33 1.26
CA PRO A 481 11.74 -21.42 1.38
C PRO A 481 13.09 -20.92 1.95
N PRO A 482 13.86 -21.75 2.67
CA PRO A 482 15.23 -21.41 3.03
C PRO A 482 16.07 -21.18 1.76
N HIS A 483 16.82 -20.08 1.71
CA HIS A 483 17.34 -19.48 0.46
C HIS A 483 18.05 -20.44 -0.52
N GLY A 484 17.41 -20.73 -1.65
CA GLY A 484 17.91 -21.57 -2.74
C GLY A 484 18.86 -20.88 -3.72
N ALA A 485 19.93 -20.24 -3.25
CA ALA A 485 21.09 -19.73 -4.02
C ALA A 485 20.86 -18.75 -5.20
N SER A 486 19.62 -18.40 -5.55
CA SER A 486 19.29 -17.37 -6.54
C SER A 486 19.28 -15.96 -5.93
N ARG A 487 19.26 -14.91 -6.76
CA ARG A 487 19.49 -13.52 -6.32
C ARG A 487 18.20 -12.83 -5.89
N ILE A 488 18.24 -12.33 -4.65
CA ILE A 488 17.41 -11.27 -4.05
C ILE A 488 16.56 -10.48 -5.07
N TYR A 489 15.23 -10.56 -4.93
CA TYR A 489 14.34 -9.57 -5.52
C TYR A 489 14.44 -8.27 -4.72
N VAL A 490 14.85 -7.19 -5.38
CA VAL A 490 14.73 -5.82 -4.87
C VAL A 490 13.77 -5.10 -5.82
N PRO A 491 12.62 -4.56 -5.36
CA PRO A 491 11.81 -3.69 -6.21
C PRO A 491 12.65 -2.46 -6.61
N ARG A 492 12.61 -2.11 -7.89
CA ARG A 492 13.44 -1.05 -8.50
C ARG A 492 12.89 0.35 -8.29
#